data_AF-A0A428MRD4-F1
#
_entry.id   AF-A0A428MRD4-F1
#
_cell.length_a   1.000
_cell.length_b   1.000
_cell.length_c   1.000
_cell.angle_alpha   90.00
_cell.angle_beta   90.00
_cell.angle_gamma   90.00
#
_symmetry.space_group_name_H-M   'P 1'
#
loop_
_entity.id
_entity.type
_entity.pdbx_description
1 polymer ?
#
loop_
_entity_poly.entity_id
_entity_poly.type
_entity_poly.pdbx_seq_one_letter_code
_entity_poly.pdbx_strand_id
1 'polypeptide(L)' 'MVLDQESLVERIDGVLHGLCQPLTVLQCRLALGELSGEPGAMREAIGEALGECARLNAGVSAIREMLRQAMGVEES' A
#
# COMPACT_ATOMS: atom_id res chain seq x y z
N MET A 1 -9.83 24.98 15.48
CA MET A 1 -10.05 24.62 14.06
C MET A 1 -9.96 23.10 13.97
N VAL A 2 -10.97 22.38 14.48
CA VAL A 2 -10.82 20.94 14.83
C VAL A 2 -11.14 19.99 13.67
N LEU A 3 -12.08 20.38 12.80
CA LEU A 3 -12.60 19.58 11.69
C LEU A 3 -11.54 19.09 10.67
N ASP A 4 -10.40 19.76 10.62
CA ASP A 4 -9.32 19.49 9.66
C ASP A 4 -8.50 18.23 10.04
N GLN A 5 -8.22 18.08 11.34
CA GLN A 5 -7.41 16.96 11.85
C GLN A 5 -8.20 15.65 11.91
N GLU A 6 -9.50 15.71 12.19
CA GLU A 6 -10.38 14.53 12.22
C GLU A 6 -10.59 13.97 10.79
N SER A 7 -10.87 14.87 9.83
CA SER A 7 -10.92 14.57 8.38
C SER A 7 -9.61 13.98 7.84
N LEU A 8 -8.45 14.48 8.30
CA LEU A 8 -7.15 13.92 7.95
C LEU A 8 -6.98 12.47 8.45
N VAL A 9 -7.41 12.18 9.68
CA VAL A 9 -7.33 10.84 10.28
C VAL A 9 -8.22 9.86 9.52
N GLU A 10 -9.48 10.20 9.23
CA GLU A 10 -10.37 9.36 8.42
C GLU A 10 -9.79 9.07 7.02
N ARG A 11 -9.19 10.08 6.38
CA ARG A 11 -8.55 9.92 5.06
C ARG A 11 -7.31 9.04 5.09
N ILE A 12 -6.52 9.08 6.16
CA ILE A 12 -5.36 8.20 6.35
C ILE A 12 -5.82 6.77 6.65
N ASP A 13 -6.81 6.58 7.53
CA ASP A 13 -7.36 5.26 7.85
C ASP A 13 -7.99 4.57 6.64
N GLY A 14 -8.76 5.31 5.83
CA GLY A 14 -9.34 4.81 4.58
C GLY A 14 -8.28 4.35 3.56
N VAL A 15 -7.12 5.03 3.49
CA VAL A 15 -5.99 4.54 2.68
C VAL A 15 -5.35 3.31 3.32
N LEU A 16 -5.05 3.33 4.62
CA LEU A 16 -4.45 2.19 5.34
C LEU A 16 -5.29 0.91 5.22
N HIS A 17 -6.61 1.01 5.34
CA HIS A 17 -7.54 -0.11 5.15
C HIS A 17 -7.41 -0.73 3.74
N GLY A 18 -7.31 0.11 2.71
CA GLY A 18 -7.06 -0.32 1.33
C GLY A 18 -5.67 -0.92 1.10
N LEU A 19 -4.69 -0.68 1.98
CA LEU A 19 -3.34 -1.26 1.91
C LEU A 19 -3.23 -2.65 2.59
N CYS A 20 -4.10 -2.96 3.57
CA CYS A 20 -4.04 -4.22 4.31
C CYS A 20 -4.55 -5.42 3.50
N GLN A 21 -5.69 -5.27 2.82
CA GLN A 21 -6.35 -6.38 2.11
C GLN A 21 -5.51 -6.99 0.95
N PRO A 22 -4.78 -6.20 0.13
CA PRO A 22 -3.99 -6.75 -0.98
C PRO A 22 -2.74 -7.52 -0.55
N LEU A 23 -2.12 -7.16 0.58
CA LEU A 23 -0.91 -7.83 1.09
C LEU A 23 -1.13 -9.34 1.33
N THR A 24 -2.26 -9.70 1.94
CA THR A 24 -2.61 -11.11 2.18
C THR A 24 -2.87 -11.86 0.87
N VAL A 25 -3.59 -11.25 -0.08
CA VAL A 25 -3.86 -11.84 -1.40
C VAL A 25 -2.56 -12.11 -2.18
N LEU A 26 -1.62 -11.16 -2.13
CA LEU A 26 -0.30 -11.25 -2.74
C LEU A 26 0.53 -12.40 -2.14
N GLN A 27 0.56 -12.53 -0.81
CA GLN A 27 1.25 -13.62 -0.12
C GLN A 27 0.67 -14.99 -0.52
N CYS A 28 -0.66 -15.12 -0.59
CA CYS A 28 -1.30 -16.35 -1.07
C CYS A 28 -0.94 -16.67 -2.53
N ARG A 29 -0.88 -15.68 -3.43
CA ARG A 29 -0.55 -15.88 -4.84
C ARG A 29 0.91 -16.31 -5.06
N LEU A 30 1.85 -15.73 -4.32
CA LEU A 30 3.26 -16.17 -4.34
C LEU A 30 3.39 -17.62 -3.84
N ALA A 31 2.75 -17.97 -2.73
CA ALA A 31 2.77 -19.33 -2.18
C ALA A 31 2.13 -20.37 -3.13
N LEU A 32 1.08 -20.00 -3.87
CA LEU A 32 0.49 -20.84 -4.92
C LEU A 32 1.41 -21.00 -6.13
N GLY A 33 2.09 -19.93 -6.56
CA GLY A 33 3.09 -19.99 -7.63
C GLY A 33 4.31 -20.86 -7.28
N GLU A 34 4.73 -20.84 -6.02
CA GLU A 34 5.76 -21.74 -5.48
C GLU A 34 5.28 -23.19 -5.42
N LEU A 35 4.11 -23.45 -4.84
CA LEU A 35 3.52 -24.78 -4.72
C LEU A 35 3.26 -25.44 -6.08
N SER A 36 2.96 -24.65 -7.11
CA SER A 36 2.75 -25.15 -8.48
C SER A 36 4.03 -25.73 -9.10
N GLY A 37 5.22 -25.36 -8.63
CA GLY A 37 6.51 -25.77 -9.20
C GLY A 37 6.81 -25.24 -10.61
N GLU A 38 5.85 -24.56 -11.27
CA GLU A 38 6.00 -24.06 -12.63
C GLU A 38 6.70 -22.69 -12.67
N PRO A 39 7.81 -22.54 -13.44
CA PRO A 39 8.47 -21.25 -13.62
C PRO A 39 7.59 -20.16 -14.27
N GLY A 40 6.48 -20.54 -14.91
CA GLY A 40 5.45 -19.62 -15.40
C GLY A 40 4.64 -19.01 -14.26
N ALA A 41 4.00 -19.85 -13.45
CA ALA A 41 3.16 -19.43 -12.32
C ALA A 41 3.91 -18.55 -11.31
N MET A 42 5.15 -18.91 -10.96
CA MET A 42 6.00 -18.08 -10.10
C MET A 42 6.33 -16.72 -10.74
N ARG A 43 6.61 -16.67 -12.06
CA ARG A 43 6.88 -15.39 -12.76
C ARG A 43 5.66 -14.48 -12.80
N GLU A 44 4.47 -15.05 -13.03
CA GLU A 44 3.21 -14.32 -13.00
C GLU A 44 2.93 -13.75 -11.60
N ALA A 45 3.01 -14.58 -10.56
CA ALA A 45 2.81 -14.15 -9.17
C ALA A 45 3.81 -13.06 -8.74
N ILE A 46 5.08 -13.14 -9.16
CA ILE A 46 6.07 -12.07 -8.94
C ILE A 46 5.70 -10.79 -9.69
N GLY A 47 5.24 -10.88 -10.94
CA GLY A 47 4.82 -9.72 -11.73
C GLY A 47 3.65 -8.97 -11.10
N GLU A 48 2.64 -9.72 -10.63
CA GLU A 48 1.51 -9.15 -9.90
C GLU A 48 1.93 -8.56 -8.54
N ALA A 49 2.82 -9.25 -7.82
CA ALA A 49 3.36 -8.76 -6.54
C ALA A 49 4.13 -7.45 -6.69
N LEU A 50 4.94 -7.30 -7.75
CA LEU A 50 5.64 -6.04 -8.05
C LEU A 50 4.67 -4.90 -8.39
N GLY A 51 3.62 -5.20 -9.17
CA GLY A 51 2.57 -4.24 -9.51
C GLY A 51 1.79 -3.75 -8.29
N GLU A 52 1.51 -4.63 -7.34
CA GLU A 52 0.89 -4.28 -6.06
C GLU A 52 1.84 -3.49 -5.15
N CYS A 53 3.10 -3.91 -4.99
CA CYS A 53 4.10 -3.17 -4.21
C CYS A 53 4.26 -1.72 -4.72
N ALA A 54 4.10 -1.47 -6.02
CA ALA A 54 4.03 -0.10 -6.55
C ALA A 54 2.78 0.68 -6.08
N ARG A 55 1.59 0.05 -6.04
CA ARG A 55 0.37 0.64 -5.47
C ARG A 55 0.51 0.93 -3.98
N LEU A 56 1.07 -0.01 -3.21
CA LEU A 56 1.30 0.16 -1.77
C LEU A 56 2.24 1.32 -1.49
N ASN A 57 3.37 1.41 -2.22
CA ASN A 57 4.32 2.52 -2.11
C ASN A 57 3.70 3.87 -2.49
N ALA A 58 2.80 3.92 -3.47
CA ALA A 58 2.07 5.14 -3.81
C ALA A 58 1.12 5.59 -2.69
N GLY A 59 0.36 4.67 -2.09
CA GLY A 59 -0.51 4.95 -0.94
C GLY A 59 0.25 5.45 0.29
N VAL A 60 1.37 4.78 0.64
CA VAL A 60 2.26 5.22 1.73
C VAL A 60 2.88 6.60 1.43
N SER A 61 3.23 6.89 0.17
CA SER A 61 3.74 8.20 -0.22
C SER A 61 2.70 9.30 -0.08
N ALA A 62 1.44 9.03 -0.45
CA ALA A 62 0.32 9.96 -0.24
C ALA A 62 0.06 10.21 1.26
N ILE A 63 0.09 9.18 2.11
CA ILE A 63 -0.01 9.35 3.57
C ILE A 63 1.12 10.22 4.11
N ARG A 64 2.38 9.97 3.71
CA ARG A 64 3.54 10.77 4.14
C ARG A 64 3.41 12.24 3.73
N GLU A 65 2.86 12.51 2.56
CA GLU A 65 2.67 13.86 2.06
C GLU A 65 1.53 14.59 2.78
N MET A 66 0.38 13.94 2.99
CA MET A 66 -0.70 14.48 3.82
C MET A 66 -0.25 14.77 5.27
N LEU A 67 0.60 13.91 5.85
CA LEU A 67 1.19 14.13 7.17
C LEU A 67 2.19 15.30 7.20
N ARG A 68 3.04 15.46 6.17
CA ARG A 68 3.97 16.61 6.07
C ARG A 68 3.24 17.95 6.06
N GLN A 69 2.22 18.04 5.21
CA GLN A 69 1.38 19.23 5.06
C GLN A 69 0.67 19.58 6.38
N ALA A 70 0.12 18.58 7.07
CA ALA A 70 -0.55 18.77 8.35
C ALA A 70 0.39 19.10 9.53
N MET A 71 1.65 18.63 9.48
CA MET A 71 2.66 18.91 10.53
C MET A 71 3.48 20.17 10.26
N GLY A 72 3.27 20.87 9.14
CA GLY A 72 4.01 22.09 8.79
C GLY A 72 5.51 21.87 8.58
N VAL A 73 5.92 20.68 8.14
CA VAL A 73 7.34 20.34 7.92
C VAL A 73 7.78 20.83 6.55
N GLU A 74 7.94 22.14 6.43
CA GLU A 74 8.65 22.78 5.32
C GLU A 74 10.16 22.57 5.50
N GLU A 75 10.82 21.91 4.54
CA GLU A 75 12.29 21.79 4.54
C GLU A 75 12.92 23.13 4.15
N SER A 76 13.81 23.65 5.01
CA SER A 76 14.60 24.88 4.81
C SER A 76 16.01 24.58 4.30
#